data_AF-A0A3C1IF93-F1
#
_entry.id   AF-A0A3C1IF93-F1
#
_cell.length_a   1.000
_cell.length_b   1.000
_cell.length_c   1.000
_cell.angle_alpha   90.00
_cell.angle_beta   90.00
_cell.angle_gamma   90.00
#
_symmetry.space_group_name_H-M   'P 1'
#
loop_
_entity.id
_entity.type
_entity.pdbx_description
1 polymer ?
#
loop_
_entity_poly.entity_id
_entity_poly.type
_entity_poly.pdbx_seq_one_letter_code
_entity_poly.pdbx_strand_id
1 'polypeptide(L)'
;MRSGADWIACTSVANRQSFLNDLTEGELLALPFLFEFWAMEHQLPPAGDWRSWVIMGGRGAGKTRAGAEWVRSQVEGPRPGACGAARCVALVGETLDQAREVMVFGDSGILACSPPDRRPQWHASRKRL
;
A
#
# COMPACT_ATOMS: atom_id res chain seq x y z
N MET A 1 -1.36 -19.78 -5.07
CA MET A 1 -1.34 -19.17 -3.71
C MET A 1 -1.78 -17.73 -3.90
N ARG A 2 -2.87 -17.28 -3.26
CA ARG A 2 -3.50 -15.97 -3.56
C ARG A 2 -2.79 -14.79 -2.88
N SER A 3 -2.22 -15.00 -1.68
CA SER A 3 -1.37 -14.07 -0.94
C SER A 3 -0.62 -14.80 0.20
N GLY A 4 0.35 -14.14 0.84
CA GLY A 4 1.00 -14.65 2.06
C GLY A 4 0.04 -14.72 3.25
N ALA A 5 -0.87 -13.75 3.35
CA ALA A 5 -1.92 -13.71 4.35
C ALA A 5 -2.88 -14.90 4.25
N ASP A 6 -3.28 -15.29 3.04
CA ASP A 6 -4.14 -16.46 2.82
C ASP A 6 -3.47 -17.75 3.31
N TRP A 7 -2.16 -17.87 3.15
CA TRP A 7 -1.42 -19.02 3.65
C TRP A 7 -1.38 -19.05 5.18
N ILE A 8 -1.09 -17.93 5.84
CA ILE A 8 -1.15 -17.85 7.31
C ILE A 8 -2.56 -18.19 7.83
N ALA A 9 -3.60 -17.74 7.12
CA ALA A 9 -4.99 -18.01 7.49
C ALA A 9 -5.35 -19.50 7.39
N CYS A 10 -4.85 -20.20 6.36
CA CYS A 10 -5.19 -21.60 6.10
C CYS A 10 -4.20 -22.63 6.68
N THR A 11 -3.03 -22.22 7.14
CA THR A 11 -2.04 -23.15 7.74
C THR A 11 -2.43 -23.58 9.16
N SER A 12 -1.76 -24.61 9.69
CA SER A 12 -2.00 -25.11 11.04
C SER A 12 -1.63 -24.06 12.10
N VAL A 13 -2.24 -24.18 13.30
CA VAL A 13 -1.92 -23.28 14.42
C VAL A 13 -0.43 -23.33 14.78
N ALA A 14 0.18 -24.51 14.74
CA ALA A 14 1.62 -24.69 15.01
C ALA A 14 2.48 -23.95 13.98
N ASN A 15 2.16 -24.07 12.68
CA ASN A 15 2.91 -23.39 11.62
C ASN A 15 2.74 -21.87 11.68
N ARG A 16 1.52 -21.40 12.00
CA ARG A 16 1.24 -19.97 12.21
C ARG A 16 2.06 -19.41 13.37
N GLN A 17 2.09 -20.12 14.50
CA GLN A 17 2.86 -19.70 15.67
C GLN A 17 4.35 -19.71 15.40
N SER A 18 4.88 -20.76 14.74
CA SER A 18 6.30 -20.81 14.35
C SER A 18 6.66 -19.60 13.49
N PHE A 19 5.91 -19.36 12.41
CA PHE A 19 6.16 -18.23 11.52
C PHE A 19 6.17 -16.89 12.26
N LEU A 20 5.17 -16.63 13.12
CA LEU A 20 5.10 -15.38 13.88
C LEU A 20 6.21 -15.25 14.93
N ASN A 21 6.64 -16.34 15.53
CA ASN A 21 7.72 -16.37 16.52
C ASN A 21 9.11 -16.22 15.88
N ASP A 22 9.25 -16.58 14.60
CA ASP A 22 10.50 -16.46 13.85
C ASP A 22 10.77 -15.01 13.39
N LEU A 23 9.74 -14.15 13.39
CA LEU A 23 9.87 -12.73 13.04
C LEU A 23 10.43 -11.94 14.22
N THR A 24 11.39 -11.06 13.92
CA THR A 24 11.84 -10.03 14.85
C THR A 24 10.74 -9.02 15.14
N GLU A 25 10.86 -8.27 16.24
CA GLU A 25 9.91 -7.19 16.59
C GLU A 25 9.77 -6.18 15.44
N GLY A 26 10.88 -5.81 14.79
CA GLY A 26 10.86 -4.90 13.64
C GLY A 26 10.09 -5.46 12.44
N GLU A 27 10.23 -6.75 12.14
CA GLU A 27 9.49 -7.40 11.06
C GLU A 27 8.00 -7.51 11.38
N LEU A 28 7.64 -7.80 12.63
CA LEU A 28 6.24 -7.80 13.09
C LEU A 28 5.59 -6.42 12.95
N LEU A 29 6.31 -5.36 13.31
CA LEU A 29 5.83 -3.98 13.16
C LEU A 29 5.74 -3.54 11.69
N ALA A 30 6.63 -4.07 10.83
CA ALA A 30 6.62 -3.78 9.40
C ALA A 30 5.54 -4.56 8.64
N LEU A 31 5.16 -5.76 9.11
CA LEU A 31 4.28 -6.70 8.42
C LEU A 31 2.96 -6.06 7.93
N PRO A 32 2.24 -5.22 8.69
CA PRO A 32 1.01 -4.56 8.21
C PRO A 32 1.20 -3.67 6.97
N PHE A 33 2.43 -3.19 6.75
CA PHE A 33 2.80 -2.25 5.69
C PHE A 33 3.48 -2.93 4.49
N LEU A 34 3.68 -4.26 4.54
CA LEU A 34 4.17 -5.08 3.43
C LEU A 34 2.99 -5.50 2.54
N PHE A 35 2.51 -4.59 1.69
CA PHE A 35 1.26 -4.80 0.96
C PHE A 35 1.23 -6.09 0.13
N GLU A 36 2.33 -6.44 -0.54
CA GLU A 36 2.46 -7.66 -1.35
C GLU A 36 2.15 -8.94 -0.56
N PHE A 37 2.38 -8.93 0.76
CA PHE A 37 2.03 -10.04 1.62
C PHE A 37 0.51 -10.23 1.78
N TRP A 38 -0.25 -9.12 1.75
CA TRP A 38 -1.70 -9.08 2.00
C TRP A 38 -2.54 -8.91 0.74
N ALA A 39 -1.94 -8.43 -0.34
CA ALA A 39 -2.65 -8.05 -1.56
C ALA A 39 -3.22 -9.27 -2.28
N MET A 40 -4.43 -9.12 -2.80
CA MET A 40 -4.96 -10.04 -3.81
C MET A 40 -4.31 -9.77 -5.16
N GLU A 41 -4.29 -10.77 -6.05
CA GLU A 41 -3.66 -10.66 -7.37
C GLU A 41 -4.15 -9.45 -8.19
N HIS A 42 -5.45 -9.14 -8.15
CA HIS A 42 -6.00 -7.97 -8.88
C HIS A 42 -5.61 -6.61 -8.29
N GLN A 43 -5.04 -6.59 -7.08
CA GLN A 43 -4.57 -5.40 -6.38
C GLN A 43 -3.09 -5.11 -6.66
N LEU A 44 -2.41 -5.98 -7.41
CA LEU A 44 -1.02 -5.80 -7.81
C LEU A 44 -0.93 -5.46 -9.30
N PRO A 45 0.05 -4.63 -9.70
CA PRO A 45 0.30 -4.39 -11.11
C PRO A 45 0.78 -5.69 -11.77
N PRO A 46 0.44 -5.92 -13.07
CA PRO A 46 0.94 -7.07 -13.79
C PRO A 46 2.46 -6.99 -13.97
N ALA A 47 3.09 -8.15 -14.15
CA ALA A 47 4.51 -8.23 -14.48
C ALA A 47 4.80 -7.71 -15.89
N GLY A 48 6.03 -7.25 -16.10
CA GLY A 48 6.51 -6.71 -17.38
C GLY A 48 6.11 -5.26 -17.62
N ASP A 49 6.33 -4.80 -18.85
CA ASP A 49 6.08 -3.41 -19.23
C ASP A 49 4.61 -3.17 -19.54
N TRP A 50 4.04 -2.17 -18.90
CA TRP A 50 2.69 -1.70 -19.16
C TRP A 50 2.64 -0.19 -19.10
N ARG A 51 1.74 0.40 -19.89
CA ARG A 51 1.53 1.85 -19.92
C ARG A 51 0.45 2.29 -18.94
N SER A 52 -0.58 1.46 -18.78
CA SER A 52 -1.72 1.74 -17.92
C SER A 52 -2.11 0.46 -17.19
N TRP A 53 -2.40 0.60 -15.90
CA TRP A 53 -2.94 -0.45 -15.06
C TRP A 53 -4.30 -0.01 -14.51
N VAL A 54 -5.28 -0.90 -14.58
CA VAL A 54 -6.65 -0.65 -14.14
C VAL A 54 -7.05 -1.70 -13.13
N ILE A 55 -7.50 -1.26 -11.96
CA ILE A 55 -7.98 -2.15 -10.89
C ILE A 55 -9.50 -2.25 -10.98
N MET A 56 -9.99 -3.41 -11.38
CA MET A 56 -11.41 -3.71 -11.47
C MET A 56 -11.91 -4.38 -10.19
N GLY A 57 -13.03 -3.89 -9.63
CA GLY A 57 -13.64 -4.53 -8.47
C GLY A 57 -14.82 -3.76 -7.90
N GLY A 58 -15.71 -4.46 -7.21
CA GLY A 58 -16.87 -3.88 -6.54
C GLY A 58 -16.53 -3.02 -5.31
N ARG A 59 -17.56 -2.64 -4.55
CA ARG A 59 -17.40 -1.99 -3.25
C ARG A 59 -16.64 -2.94 -2.31
N GLY A 60 -15.67 -2.42 -1.57
CA GLY A 60 -14.87 -3.22 -0.63
C GLY A 60 -13.76 -4.07 -1.25
N ALA A 61 -13.57 -4.06 -2.58
CA ALA A 61 -12.51 -4.82 -3.25
C ALA A 61 -11.07 -4.31 -3.00
N GLY A 62 -10.91 -3.27 -2.16
CA GLY A 62 -9.62 -2.70 -1.77
C GLY A 62 -8.91 -1.86 -2.86
N LYS A 63 -9.66 -1.29 -3.81
CA LYS A 63 -9.11 -0.44 -4.89
C LYS A 63 -8.30 0.75 -4.36
N THR A 64 -8.84 1.45 -3.36
CA THR A 64 -8.19 2.64 -2.77
C THR A 64 -6.87 2.27 -2.10
N ARG A 65 -6.84 1.16 -1.34
CA ARG A 65 -5.62 0.66 -0.70
C ARG A 65 -4.58 0.30 -1.76
N ALA A 66 -4.97 -0.48 -2.78
CA ALA A 66 -4.06 -0.87 -3.85
C ALA A 66 -3.44 0.35 -4.57
N GLY A 67 -4.24 1.40 -4.82
CA GLY A 67 -3.74 2.65 -5.37
C GLY A 67 -2.74 3.35 -4.45
N ALA A 68 -3.06 3.48 -3.16
CA ALA A 68 -2.15 4.10 -2.19
C ALA A 68 -0.82 3.33 -2.06
N GLU A 69 -0.88 2.01 -2.03
CA GLU A 69 0.29 1.14 -1.91
C GLU A 69 1.15 1.15 -3.19
N TRP A 70 0.52 1.28 -4.36
CA TRP A 70 1.25 1.51 -5.60
C TRP A 70 1.96 2.87 -5.61
N VAL A 71 1.30 3.93 -5.14
CA VAL A 71 1.97 5.24 -4.99
C VAL A 71 3.19 5.09 -4.08
N ARG A 72 3.04 4.39 -2.94
CA ARG A 72 4.15 4.11 -2.01
C ARG A 72 5.29 3.34 -2.69
N SER A 73 5.00 2.27 -3.44
CA SER A 73 6.05 1.51 -4.13
C SER A 73 6.79 2.31 -5.21
N GLN A 74 6.12 3.30 -5.82
CA GLN A 74 6.75 4.18 -6.79
C GLN A 74 7.64 5.24 -6.14
N VAL A 75 7.28 5.77 -4.97
CA VAL A 75 8.00 6.89 -4.33
C VAL A 75 9.00 6.46 -3.25
N GLU A 76 8.78 5.31 -2.62
CA GLU A 76 9.66 4.74 -1.59
C GLU A 76 10.68 3.80 -2.25
N GLY A 77 11.93 3.87 -1.79
CA GLY A 77 12.99 2.95 -2.19
C GLY A 77 13.09 1.72 -1.26
N PRO A 78 14.05 0.81 -1.50
CA PRO A 78 14.18 -0.45 -0.77
C PRO A 78 14.64 -0.30 0.69
N ARG A 79 14.98 0.92 1.13
CA ARG A 79 15.46 1.22 2.48
C ARG A 79 14.70 2.41 3.05
N PRO A 80 14.58 2.53 4.38
CA PRO A 80 13.98 3.71 5.01
C PRO A 80 14.63 5.01 4.51
N GLY A 81 13.81 5.96 4.07
CA GLY A 81 14.27 7.25 3.52
C GLY A 81 14.90 7.19 2.12
N ALA A 82 15.06 6.01 1.52
CA ALA A 82 15.50 5.91 0.14
C ALA A 82 14.38 6.38 -0.80
N CYS A 83 14.76 7.09 -1.85
CA CYS A 83 13.81 7.51 -2.87
C CYS A 83 13.52 6.37 -3.86
N GLY A 84 12.26 6.25 -4.30
CA GLY A 84 11.80 5.29 -5.29
C GLY A 84 12.11 5.70 -6.73
N ALA A 85 11.33 5.21 -7.69
CA ALA A 85 11.47 5.59 -9.10
C ALA A 85 10.82 6.96 -9.41
N ALA A 86 9.70 7.25 -8.77
CA ALA A 86 8.97 8.50 -8.91
C ALA A 86 9.40 9.54 -7.87
N ARG A 87 9.36 10.81 -8.25
CA ARG A 87 9.55 11.97 -7.33
C ARG A 87 8.28 12.80 -7.19
N CYS A 88 7.40 12.73 -8.19
CA CYS A 88 6.13 13.44 -8.23
C CYS A 88 5.08 12.46 -8.75
N VAL A 89 3.95 12.38 -8.05
CA VAL A 89 2.80 11.56 -8.44
C VAL A 89 1.57 12.43 -8.34
N ALA A 90 0.80 12.50 -9.41
CA ALA A 90 -0.47 13.21 -9.44
C ALA A 90 -1.59 12.29 -8.94
N LEU A 91 -2.38 12.77 -7.98
CA LEU A 91 -3.62 12.13 -7.54
C LEU A 91 -4.77 12.88 -8.18
N VAL A 92 -5.54 12.17 -9.02
CA VAL A 92 -6.62 12.77 -9.81
C VAL A 92 -7.94 12.16 -9.37
N GLY A 93 -8.84 13.00 -8.89
CA GLY A 93 -10.24 12.66 -8.60
C GLY A 93 -11.18 13.65 -9.30
N GLU A 94 -12.48 13.42 -9.21
CA GLU A 94 -13.49 14.33 -9.75
C GLU A 94 -13.37 15.74 -9.15
N THR A 95 -13.10 15.81 -7.84
CA THR A 95 -12.79 17.06 -7.14
C THR A 95 -11.55 16.93 -6.28
N LEU A 96 -10.90 18.06 -5.97
CA LEU A 96 -9.76 18.11 -5.06
C LEU A 96 -10.12 17.58 -3.66
N ASP A 97 -11.31 17.93 -3.16
CA ASP A 97 -11.77 17.49 -1.85
C ASP A 97 -12.02 16.00 -1.81
N GLN A 98 -12.64 15.42 -2.84
CA GLN A 98 -12.79 13.96 -2.92
C GLN A 98 -11.44 13.25 -3.00
N ALA A 99 -10.51 13.73 -3.83
CA ALA A 99 -9.17 13.14 -3.92
C ALA A 99 -8.46 13.21 -2.55
N ARG A 100 -8.57 14.34 -1.85
CA ARG A 100 -8.00 14.56 -0.52
C ARG A 100 -8.62 13.63 0.52
N GLU A 101 -9.94 13.61 0.63
CA GLU A 101 -10.67 12.85 1.65
C GLU A 101 -10.56 11.34 1.44
N VAL A 102 -10.53 10.87 0.19
CA VAL A 102 -10.50 9.42 -0.12
C VAL A 102 -9.08 8.91 -0.30
N MET A 103 -8.26 9.55 -1.13
CA MET A 103 -6.95 9.02 -1.52
C MET A 103 -5.83 9.38 -0.54
N VAL A 104 -5.97 10.48 0.21
CA VAL A 104 -4.94 10.94 1.15
C VAL A 104 -5.31 10.61 2.60
N PHE A 105 -6.46 11.11 3.05
CA PHE A 105 -6.89 11.02 4.46
C PHE A 105 -7.81 9.85 4.78
N GLY A 106 -8.35 9.17 3.77
CA GLY A 106 -9.28 8.07 3.98
C GLY A 106 -8.63 6.87 4.68
N ASP A 107 -9.45 5.95 5.18
CA ASP A 107 -8.99 4.76 5.92
C ASP A 107 -8.02 3.88 5.13
N SER A 108 -8.08 3.94 3.80
CA SER A 108 -7.16 3.26 2.87
C SER A 108 -6.34 4.25 2.04
N GLY A 109 -6.27 5.51 2.47
CA GLY A 109 -5.50 6.56 1.83
C GLY A 109 -4.02 6.47 2.18
N ILE A 110 -3.21 7.24 1.47
CA ILE A 110 -1.74 7.22 1.57
C ILE A 110 -1.26 7.39 3.02
N LEU A 111 -1.87 8.29 3.80
CA LEU A 111 -1.44 8.53 5.17
C LEU A 111 -1.72 7.38 6.14
N ALA A 112 -2.75 6.58 5.87
CA ALA A 112 -3.11 5.40 6.66
C ALA A 112 -2.26 4.19 6.25
N CYS A 113 -1.95 4.05 4.96
CA CYS A 113 -1.10 2.99 4.44
C CYS A 113 0.39 3.22 4.70
N SER A 114 0.82 4.42 5.10
CA SER A 114 2.24 4.71 5.34
C SER A 114 2.65 4.33 6.77
N PRO A 115 3.81 3.66 6.95
CA PRO A 115 4.30 3.32 8.28
C PRO A 115 4.71 4.59 9.05
N PRO A 116 4.63 4.57 10.40
CA PRO A 116 4.83 5.78 11.21
C PRO A 116 6.16 6.49 10.99
N ASP A 117 7.23 5.73 10.72
CA ASP A 117 8.60 6.22 10.47
C ASP A 117 8.76 6.92 9.11
N ARG A 118 7.86 6.68 8.16
CA ARG A 118 7.91 7.23 6.79
C ARG A 118 6.62 7.96 6.39
N ARG A 119 5.79 8.32 7.38
CA ARG A 119 4.50 8.94 7.11
C ARG A 119 4.66 10.29 6.39
N PRO A 120 4.02 10.49 5.22
CA PRO A 120 4.13 11.74 4.48
C PRO A 120 3.64 12.95 5.27
N GLN A 121 4.30 14.09 5.06
CA GLN A 121 3.87 15.37 5.62
C GLN A 121 2.86 16.03 4.68
N TRP A 122 1.67 16.32 5.20
CA TRP A 122 0.65 17.04 4.45
C TRP A 122 0.87 18.55 4.52
N HIS A 123 0.88 19.22 3.36
CA HIS A 123 0.98 20.67 3.27
C HIS A 123 -0.28 21.24 2.59
N ALA A 124 -1.25 21.69 3.40
CA ALA A 124 -2.53 22.22 2.92
C ALA A 124 -2.40 23.53 2.09
N SER A 125 -1.29 24.26 2.25
CA SER A 125 -1.16 25.65 1.80
C SER A 125 -0.62 25.82 0.38
N ARG A 126 -0.36 24.75 -0.37
CA ARG A 126 0.13 24.84 -1.76
C ARG A 126 -0.99 24.48 -2.73
N LYS A 127 -1.83 25.45 -3.07
CA LYS A 127 -2.64 25.45 -4.31
C LYS A 127 -1.72 25.59 -5.54
N ARG A 128 -0.72 24.72 -5.70
CA ARG A 128 0.19 24.73 -6.84
C ARG A 128 -0.20 23.59 -7.77
N LEU A 129 -0.61 23.97 -8.97
CA LEU A 129 -0.65 23.13 -10.17
C LEU A 129 0.76 22.64 -10.48
#